data_AF-A0A972UY43-F1
#
_entry.id   AF-A0A972UY43-F1
#
_cell.length_a   1.000
_cell.length_b   1.000
_cell.length_c   1.000
_cell.angle_alpha   90.00
_cell.angle_beta   90.00
_cell.angle_gamma   90.00
#
_symmetry.space_group_name_H-M   'P 1'
#
loop_
_entity.id
_entity.type
_entity.pdbx_description
1 polymer ?
#
loop_
_entity_poly.entity_id
_entity_poly.type
_entity_poly.pdbx_seq_one_letter_code
_entity_poly.pdbx_strand_id
1 'polypeptide(L)'
;RQVAEKYPITSHGLSLSIGSPEELDFNFLKDVKTFLDENNVQVYSEHLSFSKCDNAHLYDLLPIPFREDAVKHISNKIKIAQEYLGRQIAIENVSYYTPVAAEMDEATFISNIIEKADCKLLLDVNNVYVNAFNHNYDAKTFIKNLPLNRVEYIHMAGHTKVSDELIIDSHGEAIIDPVYELFNWAIERINPVPILLERDFNIPELEEMNNELNHLRAIANKKWKTDNAIENRNI
;
A
#
# COMPACT_ATOMS: atom_id res chain seq x y z
N ARG A 1 3.12 18.35 -13.72
CA ARG A 1 2.51 19.70 -13.75
C ARG A 1 1.15 19.72 -14.46
N GLN A 2 1.05 19.58 -15.80
CA GLN A 2 -0.26 19.63 -16.49
C GLN A 2 -1.33 18.63 -15.99
N VAL A 3 -0.93 17.43 -15.54
CA VAL A 3 -1.84 16.45 -14.93
C VAL A 3 -2.27 16.90 -13.52
N ALA A 4 -1.33 17.39 -12.71
CA ALA A 4 -1.56 17.88 -11.35
C ALA A 4 -2.54 19.07 -11.28
N GLU A 5 -2.58 19.87 -12.35
CA GLU A 5 -3.53 20.99 -12.49
C GLU A 5 -4.97 20.53 -12.73
N LYS A 6 -5.17 19.28 -13.18
CA LYS A 6 -6.47 18.74 -13.57
C LYS A 6 -6.99 17.66 -12.62
N TYR A 7 -6.09 16.92 -11.99
CA TYR A 7 -6.43 15.76 -11.17
C TYR A 7 -5.65 15.78 -9.86
N PRO A 8 -6.29 15.43 -8.73
CA PRO A 8 -5.58 15.23 -7.47
C PRO A 8 -4.56 14.11 -7.65
N ILE A 9 -3.35 14.31 -7.12
CA ILE A 9 -2.26 13.34 -7.20
C ILE A 9 -2.11 12.62 -5.87
N THR A 10 -2.03 11.30 -5.95
CA THR A 10 -1.50 10.43 -4.90
C THR A 10 -0.16 9.89 -5.40
N SER A 11 0.78 9.67 -4.49
CA SER A 11 2.11 9.18 -4.81
C SER A 11 2.45 8.01 -3.92
N HIS A 12 3.06 6.99 -4.51
CA HIS A 12 3.58 5.83 -3.81
C HIS A 12 5.07 5.72 -4.09
N GLY A 13 5.87 5.50 -3.05
CA GLY A 13 7.32 5.45 -3.14
C GLY A 13 7.88 4.04 -2.90
N LEU A 14 9.03 3.78 -3.50
CA LEU A 14 9.68 2.46 -3.54
C LEU A 14 11.00 2.41 -2.74
N SER A 15 11.50 3.57 -2.28
CA SER A 15 12.92 3.73 -1.98
C SER A 15 13.22 4.34 -0.61
N LEU A 16 12.20 4.70 0.19
CA LEU A 16 12.46 5.16 1.55
C LEU A 16 13.00 4.02 2.42
N SER A 17 12.70 2.76 2.06
CA SER A 17 13.26 1.56 2.66
C SER A 17 13.08 1.57 4.19
N ILE A 18 11.85 1.81 4.65
CA ILE A 18 11.53 2.15 6.04
C ILE A 18 11.91 1.04 7.01
N GLY A 19 11.86 -0.22 6.56
CA GLY A 19 12.26 -1.41 7.30
C GLY A 19 13.77 -1.61 7.45
N SER A 20 14.59 -0.85 6.73
CA SER A 20 16.04 -1.07 6.71
C SER A 20 16.65 -0.76 8.08
N PRO A 21 17.66 -1.54 8.54
CA PRO A 21 18.41 -1.20 9.74
C PRO A 21 19.18 0.12 9.62
N GLU A 22 19.40 0.62 8.39
CA GLU A 22 20.08 1.90 8.16
C GLU A 22 19.22 3.11 8.54
N GLU A 23 19.91 4.22 8.76
CA GLU A 23 19.30 5.54 8.93
C GLU A 23 18.59 6.01 7.66
N LEU A 24 17.66 6.96 7.81
CA LEU A 24 16.98 7.57 6.67
C LEU A 24 17.93 8.41 5.81
N ASP A 25 17.77 8.32 4.49
CA ASP A 25 18.46 9.21 3.56
C ASP A 25 17.75 10.57 3.51
N PHE A 26 18.30 11.55 4.21
CA PHE A 26 17.75 12.90 4.27
C PHE A 26 17.87 13.69 2.96
N ASN A 27 18.81 13.33 2.07
CA ASN A 27 18.86 13.94 0.74
C ASN A 27 17.69 13.43 -0.10
N PHE A 28 17.44 12.12 -0.07
CA PHE A 28 16.26 11.54 -0.71
C PHE A 28 14.96 12.11 -0.14
N LEU A 29 14.81 12.20 1.20
CA LEU A 29 13.63 12.82 1.81
C LEU A 29 13.43 14.28 1.40
N LYS A 30 14.50 15.04 1.18
CA LYS A 30 14.43 16.40 0.64
C LYS A 30 13.83 16.39 -0.76
N ASP A 31 14.32 15.53 -1.64
CA ASP A 31 13.84 15.41 -3.01
C ASP A 31 12.37 14.96 -3.05
N VAL A 32 12.00 13.99 -2.21
CA VAL A 32 10.61 13.58 -2.00
C VAL A 32 9.76 14.76 -1.56
N LYS A 33 10.18 15.50 -0.51
CA LYS A 33 9.43 16.65 -0.01
C LYS A 33 9.19 17.69 -1.11
N THR A 34 10.24 18.05 -1.85
CA THR A 34 10.13 18.99 -2.96
C THR A 34 9.16 18.49 -4.02
N PHE A 35 9.23 17.21 -4.41
CA PHE A 35 8.30 16.61 -5.36
C PHE A 35 6.84 16.66 -4.87
N LEU A 36 6.60 16.28 -3.61
CA LEU A 36 5.26 16.27 -3.01
C LEU A 36 4.66 17.68 -2.96
N ASP A 37 5.46 18.68 -2.57
CA ASP A 37 5.05 20.08 -2.49
C ASP A 37 4.77 20.69 -3.86
N GLU A 38 5.67 20.49 -4.83
CA GLU A 38 5.53 21.04 -6.18
C GLU A 38 4.33 20.47 -6.95
N ASN A 39 3.90 19.25 -6.64
CA ASN A 39 2.81 18.57 -7.32
C ASN A 39 1.52 18.51 -6.49
N ASN A 40 1.48 19.18 -5.33
CA ASN A 40 0.33 19.19 -4.42
C ASN A 40 -0.22 17.78 -4.12
N VAL A 41 0.69 16.85 -3.81
CA VAL A 41 0.34 15.45 -3.57
C VAL A 41 -0.48 15.33 -2.29
N GLN A 42 -1.66 14.71 -2.40
CA GLN A 42 -2.65 14.59 -1.32
C GLN A 42 -2.32 13.44 -0.36
N VAL A 43 -1.82 12.33 -0.89
CA VAL A 43 -1.42 11.14 -0.13
C VAL A 43 -0.05 10.70 -0.63
N TYR A 44 0.88 10.48 0.30
CA TYR A 44 2.15 9.84 0.04
C TYR A 44 2.24 8.54 0.85
N SER A 45 2.57 7.44 0.17
CA SER A 45 2.74 6.13 0.79
C SER A 45 4.11 5.52 0.49
N GLU A 46 4.55 4.61 1.34
CA GLU A 46 5.76 3.78 1.17
C GLU A 46 5.49 2.34 1.62
N HIS A 47 6.31 1.42 1.12
CA HIS A 47 6.25 0.01 1.47
C HIS A 47 6.68 -0.27 2.92
N LEU A 48 6.01 -1.20 3.60
CA LEU A 48 6.51 -1.81 4.83
C LEU A 48 7.55 -2.90 4.53
N SER A 49 8.65 -2.50 3.91
CA SER A 49 9.75 -3.39 3.53
C SER A 49 11.09 -2.68 3.69
N PHE A 50 12.17 -3.38 3.34
CA PHE A 50 13.43 -2.70 3.01
C PHE A 50 13.90 -3.08 1.61
N SER A 51 14.31 -2.08 0.86
CA SER A 51 14.84 -2.16 -0.50
C SER A 51 16.32 -1.72 -0.54
N LYS A 52 16.91 -1.39 0.61
CA LYS A 52 18.32 -0.99 0.73
C LYS A 52 18.98 -1.55 1.99
N CYS A 53 20.19 -2.11 1.82
CA CYS A 53 21.11 -2.45 2.90
C CYS A 53 22.57 -2.34 2.39
N ASP A 54 23.42 -1.62 3.12
CA ASP A 54 24.78 -1.25 2.75
C ASP A 54 24.85 -0.57 1.36
N ASN A 55 25.63 -1.16 0.46
CA ASN A 55 25.84 -0.67 -0.91
C ASN A 55 24.87 -1.28 -1.93
N ALA A 56 23.87 -2.05 -1.48
CA ALA A 56 22.89 -2.69 -2.35
C ALA A 56 21.54 -1.98 -2.26
N HIS A 57 21.06 -1.51 -3.42
CA HIS A 57 19.65 -1.24 -3.66
C HIS A 57 19.06 -2.48 -4.33
N LEU A 58 18.05 -3.06 -3.71
CA LEU A 58 17.28 -4.17 -4.23
C LEU A 58 15.96 -3.61 -4.76
N TYR A 59 15.61 -3.98 -5.98
CA TYR A 59 14.30 -3.69 -6.56
C TYR A 59 13.21 -4.65 -6.05
N ASP A 60 13.52 -5.41 -5.00
CA ASP A 60 12.66 -6.41 -4.40
C ASP A 60 12.43 -6.08 -2.91
N LEU A 61 11.25 -6.39 -2.41
CA LEU A 61 10.80 -6.04 -1.06
C LEU A 61 11.29 -7.11 -0.09
N LEU A 62 12.33 -6.79 0.71
CA LEU A 62 12.87 -7.77 1.64
C LEU A 62 11.98 -7.94 2.88
N PRO A 63 11.86 -9.19 3.40
CA PRO A 63 10.97 -9.49 4.51
C PRO A 63 11.47 -8.88 5.81
N ILE A 64 10.56 -8.22 6.54
CA ILE A 64 10.83 -7.69 7.87
C ILE A 64 10.41 -8.73 8.92
N PRO A 65 11.25 -9.03 9.93
CA PRO A 65 10.83 -9.92 11.01
C PRO A 65 9.73 -9.27 11.85
N PHE A 66 8.60 -9.96 12.02
CA PHE A 66 7.46 -9.48 12.80
C PHE A 66 7.74 -9.56 14.30
N ARG A 67 8.54 -8.61 14.80
CA ARG A 67 9.07 -8.56 16.17
C ARG A 67 8.89 -7.17 16.79
N GLU A 68 8.84 -7.11 18.12
CA GLU A 68 8.62 -5.83 18.82
C GLU A 68 9.79 -4.84 18.67
N ASP A 69 11.02 -5.33 18.49
CA ASP A 69 12.19 -4.49 18.18
C ASP A 69 12.06 -3.84 16.79
N ALA A 70 11.62 -4.59 15.78
CA ALA A 70 11.33 -4.08 14.44
C ALA A 70 10.18 -3.05 14.46
N VAL A 71 9.10 -3.31 15.21
CA VAL A 71 8.01 -2.32 15.41
C VAL A 71 8.57 -0.99 15.95
N LYS A 72 9.40 -1.04 17.01
CA LYS A 72 10.00 0.17 17.60
C LYS A 72 10.88 0.91 16.59
N HIS A 73 11.74 0.19 15.88
CA HIS A 73 12.64 0.75 14.88
C HIS A 73 11.89 1.47 13.77
N ILE A 74 10.94 0.76 13.14
CA ILE A 74 10.18 1.26 11.99
C ILE A 74 9.29 2.42 12.39
N SER A 75 8.57 2.33 13.51
CA SER A 75 7.72 3.43 13.97
C SER A 75 8.52 4.70 14.27
N ASN A 76 9.75 4.59 14.78
CA ASN A 76 10.62 5.74 14.98
C ASN A 76 11.06 6.36 13.65
N LYS A 77 11.47 5.54 12.67
CA LYS A 77 11.81 6.04 11.32
C LYS A 77 10.62 6.72 10.65
N ILE A 78 9.42 6.16 10.74
CA ILE A 78 8.21 6.79 10.19
C ILE A 78 7.97 8.16 10.84
N LYS A 79 8.11 8.28 12.17
CA LYS A 79 7.97 9.58 12.84
C LYS A 79 8.95 10.62 12.32
N ILE A 80 10.22 10.26 12.18
CA ILE A 80 11.27 11.15 11.66
C ILE A 80 10.95 11.57 10.22
N ALA A 81 10.54 10.62 9.37
CA ALA A 81 10.14 10.92 7.99
C ALA A 81 8.93 11.85 7.93
N GLN A 82 7.87 11.59 8.72
CA GLN A 82 6.69 12.43 8.79
C GLN A 82 7.01 13.85 9.28
N GLU A 83 7.85 13.98 10.31
CA GLU A 83 8.31 15.28 10.82
C GLU A 83 9.08 16.05 9.74
N TYR A 84 9.99 15.38 9.04
CA TYR A 84 10.78 16.00 7.97
C TYR A 84 9.90 16.43 6.78
N LEU A 85 9.01 15.56 6.32
CA LEU A 85 8.08 15.82 5.21
C LEU A 85 6.97 16.81 5.60
N GLY A 86 6.71 17.00 6.89
CA GLY A 86 5.68 17.89 7.43
C GLY A 86 4.26 17.37 7.22
N ARG A 87 4.07 16.04 7.10
CA ARG A 87 2.76 15.41 6.86
C ARG A 87 2.74 13.96 7.33
N GLN A 88 1.55 13.42 7.59
CA GLN A 88 1.37 11.98 7.79
C GLN A 88 1.57 11.24 6.46
N ILE A 89 2.22 10.08 6.53
CA ILE A 89 2.41 9.19 5.38
C ILE A 89 1.56 7.93 5.56
N ALA A 90 1.27 7.24 4.47
CA ALA A 90 0.66 5.91 4.51
C ALA A 90 1.74 4.82 4.39
N ILE A 91 1.53 3.69 5.06
CA ILE A 91 2.40 2.52 4.96
C ILE A 91 1.61 1.37 4.37
N GLU A 92 2.18 0.69 3.39
CA GLU A 92 1.56 -0.39 2.66
C GLU A 92 1.87 -1.77 3.25
N ASN A 93 0.87 -2.66 3.28
CA ASN A 93 1.08 -4.08 3.49
C ASN A 93 1.64 -4.75 2.22
N VAL A 94 2.75 -5.47 2.37
CA VAL A 94 3.49 -6.03 1.24
C VAL A 94 3.33 -7.55 1.16
N SER A 95 3.54 -8.11 -0.02
CA SER A 95 3.68 -9.55 -0.17
C SER A 95 4.98 -10.06 0.49
N TYR A 96 4.96 -11.26 1.08
CA TYR A 96 6.17 -11.92 1.60
C TYR A 96 6.11 -13.43 1.40
N TYR A 97 7.28 -14.04 1.18
CA TYR A 97 7.36 -15.47 0.83
C TYR A 97 7.97 -16.34 1.92
N THR A 98 8.61 -15.75 2.92
CA THR A 98 9.16 -16.50 4.04
C THR A 98 9.07 -15.65 5.31
N PRO A 99 8.31 -16.08 6.34
CA PRO A 99 8.33 -15.40 7.62
C PRO A 99 9.71 -15.57 8.26
N VAL A 100 10.28 -14.46 8.75
CA VAL A 100 11.61 -14.45 9.38
C VAL A 100 11.45 -14.22 10.87
N ALA A 101 11.72 -15.26 11.69
CA ALA A 101 11.79 -15.17 13.15
C ALA A 101 10.64 -14.37 13.83
N ALA A 102 9.40 -14.58 13.35
CA ALA A 102 8.23 -13.83 13.79
C ALA A 102 7.86 -14.15 15.26
N GLU A 103 7.59 -13.10 16.03
CA GLU A 103 7.07 -13.15 17.41
C GLU A 103 5.57 -12.80 17.48
N MET A 104 5.03 -12.18 16.44
CA MET A 104 3.63 -11.82 16.29
C MET A 104 3.16 -12.07 14.84
N ASP A 105 1.85 -12.11 14.63
CA ASP A 105 1.27 -12.18 13.29
C ASP A 105 1.41 -10.84 12.54
N GLU A 106 1.29 -10.88 11.21
CA GLU A 106 1.44 -9.73 10.32
C GLU A 106 0.44 -8.61 10.62
N ALA A 107 -0.84 -8.95 10.90
CA ALA A 107 -1.86 -7.94 11.18
C ALA A 107 -1.56 -7.20 12.49
N THR A 108 -1.14 -7.93 13.52
CA THR A 108 -0.66 -7.36 14.78
C THR A 108 0.59 -6.48 14.56
N PHE A 109 1.54 -6.94 13.74
CA PHE A 109 2.75 -6.18 13.41
C PHE A 109 2.44 -4.84 12.73
N ILE A 110 1.62 -4.87 11.66
CA ILE A 110 1.20 -3.66 10.95
C ILE A 110 0.44 -2.72 11.89
N SER A 111 -0.54 -3.25 12.64
CA SER A 111 -1.36 -2.44 13.55
C SER A 111 -0.52 -1.72 14.60
N ASN A 112 0.43 -2.43 15.22
CA ASN A 112 1.35 -1.84 16.18
C ASN A 112 2.21 -0.73 15.57
N ILE A 113 2.66 -0.89 14.32
CA ILE A 113 3.45 0.15 13.63
C ILE A 113 2.58 1.38 13.34
N ILE A 114 1.40 1.19 12.76
CA ILE A 114 0.46 2.28 12.43
C ILE A 114 0.10 3.09 13.67
N GLU A 115 -0.27 2.41 14.76
CA GLU A 115 -0.63 3.06 16.02
C GLU A 115 0.55 3.79 16.67
N LYS A 116 1.71 3.14 16.75
CA LYS A 116 2.88 3.69 17.43
C LYS A 116 3.51 4.84 16.66
N ALA A 117 3.46 4.82 15.32
CA ALA A 117 3.95 5.88 14.44
C ALA A 117 2.94 7.01 14.20
N ASP A 118 1.67 6.78 14.52
CA ASP A 118 0.54 7.63 14.14
C ASP A 118 0.58 7.98 12.64
N CYS A 119 0.70 6.95 11.80
CA CYS A 119 0.66 7.07 10.35
C CYS A 119 -0.66 6.49 9.78
N LYS A 120 -0.77 6.49 8.45
CA LYS A 120 -1.91 5.95 7.71
C LYS A 120 -1.58 4.58 7.12
N LEU A 121 -2.60 3.87 6.67
CA LEU A 121 -2.48 2.57 6.00
C LEU A 121 -2.82 2.73 4.51
N LEU A 122 -1.95 2.20 3.65
CA LEU A 122 -2.31 1.83 2.29
C LEU A 122 -2.65 0.35 2.31
N LEU A 123 -3.90 0.01 1.97
CA LEU A 123 -4.33 -1.38 1.91
C LEU A 123 -4.16 -1.89 0.48
N ASP A 124 -3.13 -2.70 0.25
CA ASP A 124 -3.05 -3.48 -0.98
C ASP A 124 -3.84 -4.77 -0.81
N VAL A 125 -4.96 -4.89 -1.54
CA VAL A 125 -5.85 -6.05 -1.44
C VAL A 125 -5.27 -7.28 -2.14
N ASN A 126 -4.49 -7.08 -3.20
CA ASN A 126 -3.81 -8.14 -3.91
C ASN A 126 -2.76 -8.81 -3.00
N ASN A 127 -1.95 -8.03 -2.30
CA ASN A 127 -0.96 -8.52 -1.34
C ASN A 127 -1.60 -9.32 -0.21
N VAL A 128 -2.74 -8.88 0.31
CA VAL A 128 -3.50 -9.68 1.28
C VAL A 128 -3.90 -11.03 0.69
N TYR A 129 -4.41 -11.05 -0.54
CA TYR A 129 -4.82 -12.30 -1.20
C TYR A 129 -3.63 -13.23 -1.43
N VAL A 130 -2.51 -12.70 -1.94
CA VAL A 130 -1.27 -13.44 -2.19
C VAL A 130 -0.75 -14.05 -0.89
N ASN A 131 -0.61 -13.27 0.18
CA ASN A 131 -0.12 -13.75 1.46
C ASN A 131 -1.07 -14.79 2.08
N ALA A 132 -2.39 -14.54 2.04
CA ALA A 132 -3.39 -15.48 2.55
C ALA A 132 -3.33 -16.85 1.84
N PHE A 133 -3.14 -16.83 0.52
CA PHE A 133 -2.97 -18.04 -0.29
C PHE A 133 -1.66 -18.76 0.06
N ASN A 134 -0.53 -18.06 0.02
CA ASN A 134 0.79 -18.65 0.22
C ASN A 134 1.00 -19.18 1.66
N HIS A 135 0.44 -18.50 2.66
CA HIS A 135 0.62 -18.84 4.08
C HIS A 135 -0.58 -19.55 4.70
N ASN A 136 -1.58 -19.90 3.89
CA ASN A 136 -2.78 -20.65 4.29
C ASN A 136 -3.56 -20.03 5.46
N TYR A 137 -3.85 -18.72 5.39
CA TYR A 137 -4.72 -18.03 6.34
C TYR A 137 -5.93 -17.36 5.66
N ASP A 138 -6.93 -16.94 6.44
CA ASP A 138 -8.12 -16.27 5.91
C ASP A 138 -7.90 -14.76 5.70
N ALA A 139 -7.94 -14.33 4.44
CA ALA A 139 -7.74 -12.93 4.02
C ALA A 139 -8.72 -11.95 4.68
N LYS A 140 -9.99 -12.36 4.87
CA LYS A 140 -11.02 -11.49 5.46
C LYS A 140 -10.76 -11.27 6.95
N THR A 141 -10.33 -12.30 7.66
CA THR A 141 -9.92 -12.24 9.06
C THR A 141 -8.70 -11.34 9.22
N PHE A 142 -7.71 -11.46 8.33
CA PHE A 142 -6.56 -10.54 8.29
C PHE A 142 -6.99 -9.07 8.16
N ILE A 143 -7.78 -8.73 7.14
CA ILE A 143 -8.27 -7.35 6.92
C ILE A 143 -9.06 -6.85 8.13
N LYS A 144 -9.91 -7.70 8.73
CA LYS A 144 -10.70 -7.32 9.91
C LYS A 144 -9.84 -6.93 11.11
N ASN A 145 -8.63 -7.49 11.23
CA ASN A 145 -7.71 -7.24 12.32
C ASN A 145 -6.80 -6.02 12.08
N LEU A 146 -6.83 -5.40 10.89
CA LEU A 146 -6.12 -4.17 10.60
C LEU A 146 -6.89 -2.93 11.11
N PRO A 147 -6.20 -1.79 11.35
CA PRO A 147 -6.85 -0.54 11.73
C PRO A 147 -7.54 0.11 10.53
N LEU A 148 -8.69 -0.43 10.10
CA LEU A 148 -9.39 -0.01 8.87
C LEU A 148 -9.80 1.47 8.83
N ASN A 149 -9.95 2.11 9.99
CA ASN A 149 -10.19 3.55 10.09
C ASN A 149 -8.95 4.41 9.76
N ARG A 150 -7.77 3.80 9.63
CA ARG A 150 -6.51 4.43 9.23
C ARG A 150 -6.20 4.26 7.74
N VAL A 151 -7.00 3.49 7.00
CA VAL A 151 -6.85 3.33 5.55
C VAL A 151 -7.09 4.68 4.87
N GLU A 152 -6.11 5.14 4.10
CA GLU A 152 -6.15 6.40 3.35
C GLU A 152 -6.01 6.15 1.84
N TYR A 153 -5.60 4.94 1.45
CA TYR A 153 -5.36 4.59 0.05
C TYR A 153 -5.51 3.07 -0.14
N ILE A 154 -5.99 2.64 -1.31
CA ILE A 154 -6.15 1.22 -1.66
C ILE A 154 -5.46 0.95 -2.99
N HIS A 155 -4.65 -0.12 -3.02
CA HIS A 155 -4.12 -0.69 -4.24
C HIS A 155 -4.86 -1.97 -4.63
N MET A 156 -4.99 -2.15 -5.93
CA MET A 156 -5.62 -3.29 -6.59
C MET A 156 -4.72 -3.71 -7.74
N ALA A 157 -4.33 -4.97 -7.77
CA ALA A 157 -3.50 -5.53 -8.83
C ALA A 157 -3.90 -6.98 -9.12
N GLY A 158 -3.35 -7.55 -10.19
CA GLY A 158 -3.32 -9.00 -10.39
C GLY A 158 -1.91 -9.55 -10.22
N HIS A 159 -1.83 -10.87 -10.13
CA HIS A 159 -0.63 -11.60 -9.74
C HIS A 159 -0.42 -12.84 -10.62
N THR A 160 0.77 -13.42 -10.54
CA THR A 160 1.11 -14.63 -11.29
C THR A 160 1.00 -15.86 -10.40
N LYS A 161 0.08 -16.77 -10.70
CA LYS A 161 0.02 -18.10 -10.07
C LYS A 161 1.10 -19.00 -10.70
N VAL A 162 2.18 -19.28 -9.97
CA VAL A 162 3.31 -20.06 -10.48
C VAL A 162 3.16 -21.56 -10.24
N SER A 163 2.38 -21.96 -9.23
CA SER A 163 2.01 -23.34 -8.96
C SER A 163 0.69 -23.40 -8.18
N ASP A 164 0.19 -24.61 -7.87
CA ASP A 164 -1.02 -24.77 -7.06
C ASP A 164 -0.88 -24.33 -5.60
N GLU A 165 0.34 -24.08 -5.14
CA GLU A 165 0.66 -23.70 -3.75
C GLU A 165 1.42 -22.37 -3.66
N LEU A 166 1.69 -21.71 -4.80
CA LEU A 166 2.47 -20.47 -4.82
C LEU A 166 1.93 -19.47 -5.85
N ILE A 167 1.67 -18.27 -5.35
CA ILE A 167 1.41 -17.07 -6.13
C ILE A 167 2.59 -16.12 -5.91
N ILE A 168 3.06 -15.50 -7.00
CA ILE A 168 4.00 -14.39 -6.97
C ILE A 168 3.23 -13.11 -7.26
N ASP A 169 3.40 -12.16 -6.36
CA ASP A 169 2.93 -10.80 -6.50
C ASP A 169 3.71 -10.06 -7.58
N SER A 170 3.24 -10.18 -8.83
CA SER A 170 3.93 -9.66 -10.00
C SER A 170 3.39 -8.33 -10.49
N HIS A 171 2.20 -7.92 -10.04
CA HIS A 171 1.46 -6.77 -10.58
C HIS A 171 1.39 -6.74 -12.12
N GLY A 172 1.49 -7.92 -12.75
CA GLY A 172 1.64 -8.08 -14.19
C GLY A 172 0.40 -8.64 -14.86
N GLU A 173 -0.59 -9.12 -14.10
CA GLU A 173 -1.76 -9.84 -14.63
C GLU A 173 -3.08 -9.13 -14.29
N ALA A 174 -4.14 -9.41 -15.05
CA ALA A 174 -5.47 -8.86 -14.77
C ALA A 174 -5.95 -9.26 -13.37
N ILE A 175 -6.71 -8.38 -12.70
CA ILE A 175 -7.33 -8.68 -11.41
C ILE A 175 -8.31 -9.85 -11.60
N ILE A 176 -8.18 -10.88 -10.75
CA ILE A 176 -9.08 -12.04 -10.76
C ILE A 176 -10.31 -11.83 -9.87
N ASP A 177 -11.38 -12.58 -10.14
CA ASP A 177 -12.65 -12.47 -9.39
C ASP A 177 -12.48 -12.58 -7.86
N PRO A 178 -11.69 -13.52 -7.30
CA PRO A 178 -11.48 -13.59 -5.84
C PRO A 178 -10.89 -12.31 -5.22
N VAL A 179 -10.04 -11.58 -5.97
CA VAL A 179 -9.44 -10.32 -5.51
C VAL A 179 -10.48 -9.19 -5.56
N TYR A 180 -11.31 -9.15 -6.63
CA TYR A 180 -12.47 -8.24 -6.67
C TYR A 180 -13.48 -8.52 -5.55
N GLU A 181 -13.74 -9.78 -5.23
CA GLU A 181 -14.63 -10.17 -4.12
C GLU A 181 -14.07 -9.75 -2.77
N LEU A 182 -12.76 -9.92 -2.55
CA LEU A 182 -12.08 -9.48 -1.34
C LEU A 182 -12.13 -7.96 -1.20
N PHE A 183 -11.88 -7.23 -2.29
CA PHE A 183 -12.01 -5.76 -2.34
C PHE A 183 -13.44 -5.30 -2.02
N ASN A 184 -14.46 -5.87 -2.69
CA ASN A 184 -15.86 -5.55 -2.45
C ASN A 184 -16.24 -5.79 -0.98
N TRP A 185 -15.71 -6.85 -0.36
CA TRP A 185 -15.90 -7.12 1.07
C TRP A 185 -15.16 -6.11 1.95
N ALA A 186 -13.93 -5.74 1.63
CA ALA A 186 -13.12 -4.81 2.42
C ALA A 186 -13.73 -3.41 2.46
N ILE A 187 -14.16 -2.87 1.31
CA ILE A 187 -14.65 -1.48 1.21
C ILE A 187 -15.97 -1.22 1.95
N GLU A 188 -16.74 -2.27 2.28
CA GLU A 188 -17.91 -2.13 3.16
C GLU A 188 -17.55 -1.64 4.57
N ARG A 189 -16.28 -1.75 4.96
CA ARG A 189 -15.76 -1.46 6.31
C ARG A 189 -14.80 -0.27 6.32
N ILE A 190 -14.52 0.33 5.15
CA ILE A 190 -13.56 1.40 4.95
C ILE A 190 -14.31 2.64 4.44
N ASN A 191 -13.94 3.82 4.92
CA ASN A 191 -14.48 5.07 4.39
C ASN A 191 -13.98 5.31 2.96
N PRO A 192 -14.68 6.10 2.13
CA PRO A 192 -14.24 6.35 0.77
C PRO A 192 -12.83 6.95 0.71
N VAL A 193 -11.94 6.27 -0.02
CA VAL A 193 -10.54 6.65 -0.25
C VAL A 193 -10.19 6.44 -1.72
N PRO A 194 -9.10 7.05 -2.23
CA PRO A 194 -8.59 6.74 -3.55
C PRO A 194 -8.31 5.24 -3.72
N ILE A 195 -8.59 4.72 -4.92
CA ILE A 195 -8.31 3.34 -5.32
C ILE A 195 -7.46 3.42 -6.59
N LEU A 196 -6.32 2.74 -6.59
CA LEU A 196 -5.43 2.66 -7.74
C LEU A 196 -5.38 1.22 -8.27
N LEU A 197 -5.50 1.10 -9.60
CA LEU A 197 -5.12 -0.13 -10.32
C LEU A 197 -3.61 -0.07 -10.56
N GLU A 198 -2.87 -0.97 -9.93
CA GLU A 198 -1.43 -1.08 -10.07
C GLU A 198 -1.07 -2.08 -11.18
N ARG A 199 -0.10 -1.70 -12.01
CA ARG A 199 0.34 -2.45 -13.19
C ARG A 199 1.80 -2.15 -13.48
N ASP A 200 2.69 -2.99 -12.96
CA ASP A 200 4.14 -2.77 -13.06
C ASP A 200 4.74 -3.46 -14.28
N PHE A 201 4.14 -4.58 -14.70
CA PHE A 201 4.59 -5.40 -15.82
C PHE A 201 3.45 -5.71 -16.79
N ASN A 202 3.80 -6.17 -17.99
CA ASN A 202 2.87 -6.60 -19.03
C ASN A 202 1.72 -5.58 -19.25
N ILE A 203 2.07 -4.28 -19.32
CA ILE A 203 1.10 -3.19 -19.41
C ILE A 203 0.21 -3.41 -20.64
N PRO A 204 -1.12 -3.65 -20.45
CA PRO A 204 -2.00 -3.94 -21.56
C PRO A 204 -2.43 -2.66 -22.27
N GLU A 205 -3.20 -2.80 -23.35
CA GLU A 205 -3.81 -1.66 -24.02
C GLU A 205 -4.77 -0.91 -23.08
N LEU A 206 -4.87 0.40 -23.27
CA LEU A 206 -5.63 1.27 -22.37
C LEU A 206 -7.11 0.85 -22.25
N GLU A 207 -7.70 0.30 -23.31
CA GLU A 207 -9.08 -0.20 -23.30
C GLU A 207 -9.26 -1.36 -22.30
N GLU A 208 -8.29 -2.26 -22.20
CA GLU A 208 -8.32 -3.38 -21.25
C GLU A 208 -8.17 -2.88 -19.82
N MET A 209 -7.23 -1.98 -19.55
CA MET A 209 -7.09 -1.34 -18.23
C MET A 209 -8.37 -0.60 -17.82
N ASN A 210 -9.04 0.06 -18.78
CA ASN A 210 -10.29 0.76 -18.52
C ASN A 210 -11.42 -0.19 -18.10
N ASN A 211 -11.44 -1.44 -18.58
CA ASN A 211 -12.43 -2.42 -18.13
C ASN A 211 -12.24 -2.77 -16.65
N GLU A 212 -11.00 -2.99 -16.21
CA GLU A 212 -10.67 -3.23 -14.80
C GLU A 212 -11.04 -2.02 -13.93
N LEU A 213 -10.64 -0.80 -14.35
CA LEU A 213 -10.99 0.44 -13.67
C LEU A 213 -12.50 0.65 -13.57
N ASN A 214 -13.25 0.35 -14.63
CA ASN A 214 -14.71 0.46 -14.62
C ASN A 214 -15.35 -0.57 -13.70
N HIS A 215 -14.79 -1.77 -13.59
CA HIS A 215 -15.23 -2.78 -12.62
C HIS A 215 -15.01 -2.28 -11.18
N LEU A 216 -13.79 -1.81 -10.86
CA LEU A 216 -13.47 -1.23 -9.55
C LEU A 216 -14.43 -0.08 -9.20
N ARG A 217 -14.66 0.84 -10.13
CA ARG A 217 -15.63 1.95 -9.95
C ARG A 217 -17.04 1.44 -9.71
N ALA A 218 -17.49 0.43 -10.44
CA ALA A 218 -18.83 -0.14 -10.27
C ALA A 218 -19.00 -0.78 -8.88
N ILE A 219 -17.98 -1.47 -8.37
CA ILE A 219 -17.97 -2.01 -7.01
C ILE A 219 -18.00 -0.87 -5.98
N ALA A 220 -17.11 0.12 -6.11
CA ALA A 220 -17.03 1.25 -5.19
C ALA A 220 -18.34 2.05 -5.13
N ASN A 221 -18.92 2.41 -6.29
CA ASN A 221 -20.16 3.18 -6.36
C ASN A 221 -21.39 2.45 -5.80
N LYS A 222 -21.38 1.12 -5.77
CA LYS A 222 -22.45 0.35 -5.11
C LYS A 222 -22.42 0.50 -3.58
N LYS A 223 -21.24 0.76 -3.01
CA LYS A 223 -21.02 0.77 -1.55
C LYS A 223 -20.88 2.19 -1.00
N TRP A 224 -19.97 2.95 -1.60
CA TRP A 224 -19.75 4.34 -1.31
C TRP A 224 -20.68 5.15 -2.22
N LYS A 225 -21.81 5.62 -1.67
CA LYS A 225 -22.69 6.53 -2.41
C LYS A 225 -21.87 7.75 -2.81
N THR A 226 -21.73 7.95 -4.12
CA THR A 226 -21.07 9.11 -4.70
C THR A 226 -21.99 10.33 -4.59
N ASP A 227 -22.16 10.88 -3.39
CA ASP A 227 -22.71 12.23 -3.26
C ASP A 227 -21.58 13.21 -3.61
N ASN A 228 -21.51 13.62 -4.89
CA ASN A 228 -20.72 14.74 -5.43
C ASN A 228 -19.41 15.09 -4.69
N ALA A 229 -18.52 14.12 -4.48
CA ALA A 229 -17.23 14.34 -3.79
C ALA A 229 -16.23 15.19 -4.59
N ILE A 230 -16.61 15.70 -5.78
CA ILE A 230 -15.82 16.63 -6.58
C ILE A 230 -16.21 18.09 -6.30
N GLU A 231 -17.39 18.39 -5.72
CA GLU A 231 -17.84 19.78 -5.54
C GLU A 231 -17.50 20.41 -4.18
N ASN A 232 -17.20 19.63 -3.14
CA ASN A 232 -17.07 20.16 -1.77
C ASN A 232 -15.64 20.27 -1.21
N ARG A 233 -14.61 20.33 -2.07
CA ARG A 233 -13.23 20.67 -1.64
C ARG A 233 -12.65 21.93 -2.30
N ASN A 234 -13.53 22.80 -2.78
CA ASN A 234 -13.19 24.17 -3.19
C ASN A 234 -13.86 25.17 -2.24
N ILE A 235 -13.36 25.27 -1.00
CA ILE A 235 -13.44 26.48 -0.17
C ILE A 235 -12.12 26.60 0.58
#